data_AF-A0A1F9XW12-F1
#
_entry.id   AF-A0A1F9XW12-F1
#
_cell.length_a   1.000
_cell.length_b   1.000
_cell.length_c   1.000
_cell.angle_alpha   90.00
_cell.angle_beta   90.00
_cell.angle_gamma   90.00
#
_symmetry.space_group_name_H-M   'P 1'
#
loop_
_entity.id
_entity.type
_entity.pdbx_description
1 polymer ?
#
loop_
_entity_poly.entity_id
_entity_poly.type
_entity_poly.pdbx_seq_one_letter_code
_entity_poly.pdbx_strand_id
1 'polypeptide(L)'
;MNWQVKEWVCGGFQAIRPDGEKVFIYHRLAWEPARYAEKAFAYEFRWHGLCAGRLSAENTWRRSLKLVFMLDTSGAINEQDLLDISLKIADRPVAFRALL
;
A
#
# COMPACT_ATOMS: atom_id res chain seq x y z
N MET A 1 -14.88 3.94 -3.67
CA MET A 1 -14.79 5.27 -3.02
C MET A 1 -13.75 6.16 -3.73
N ASN A 2 -13.89 7.48 -3.64
CA ASN A 2 -13.16 8.44 -4.48
C ASN A 2 -11.81 8.88 -3.87
N TRP A 3 -10.91 7.93 -3.60
CA TRP A 3 -9.55 8.26 -3.16
C TRP A 3 -8.74 8.87 -4.31
N GLN A 4 -8.18 10.06 -4.09
CA GLN A 4 -7.20 10.66 -4.98
C GLN A 4 -5.80 10.17 -4.56
N VAL A 5 -5.18 9.37 -5.41
CA VAL A 5 -3.82 8.86 -5.19
C VAL A 5 -2.83 9.68 -6.00
N LYS A 6 -1.72 10.09 -5.40
CA LYS A 6 -0.59 10.74 -6.09
C LYS A 6 0.73 10.20 -5.57
N GLU A 7 1.76 10.31 -6.39
CA GLU A 7 3.13 10.01 -5.95
C GLU A 7 3.54 10.95 -4.81
N TRP A 8 4.35 10.41 -3.92
CA TRP A 8 4.90 11.09 -2.75
C TRP A 8 6.38 10.72 -2.62
N VAL A 9 7.06 11.36 -1.68
CA VAL A 9 8.50 11.24 -1.39
C VAL A 9 9.00 9.78 -1.50
N CYS A 10 10.16 9.61 -2.13
CA CYS A 10 10.90 8.34 -2.22
C CYS A 10 10.11 7.16 -2.82
N GLY A 11 9.26 7.40 -3.83
CA GLY A 11 8.52 6.34 -4.53
C GLY A 11 7.33 5.79 -3.72
N GLY A 12 6.92 6.49 -2.67
CA GLY A 12 5.67 6.24 -1.98
C GLY A 12 4.48 6.91 -2.68
N PHE A 13 3.29 6.71 -2.12
CA PHE A 13 2.06 7.36 -2.56
C PHE A 13 1.36 8.04 -1.39
N GLN A 14 0.58 9.06 -1.70
CA GLN A 14 -0.38 9.67 -0.78
C GLN A 14 -1.77 9.49 -1.36
N ALA A 15 -2.67 8.89 -0.59
CA ALA A 15 -4.08 8.81 -0.89
C ALA A 15 -4.85 9.82 -0.02
N ILE A 16 -5.69 10.65 -0.66
CA ILE A 16 -6.51 11.66 0.00
C ILE A 16 -7.97 11.40 -0.33
N ARG A 17 -8.83 11.38 0.67
CA ARG A 17 -10.30 11.27 0.52
C ARG A 17 -10.93 12.68 0.54
N PRO A 18 -12.13 12.88 -0.05
CA PRO A 18 -12.76 14.20 -0.11
C PRO A 18 -13.04 14.88 1.24
N ASP A 19 -13.15 14.11 2.32
CA ASP A 19 -13.32 14.61 3.69
C ASP A 19 -12.01 15.03 4.36
N GLY A 20 -10.88 14.92 3.66
CA GLY A 20 -9.56 15.32 4.15
C GLY A 20 -8.75 14.19 4.79
N GLU A 21 -9.30 12.97 4.88
CA GLU A 21 -8.57 11.81 5.37
C GLU A 21 -7.38 11.46 4.47
N LYS A 22 -6.28 11.04 5.09
CA LYS A 22 -5.00 10.78 4.41
C LYS A 22 -4.42 9.44 4.80
N VAL A 23 -4.08 8.65 3.79
CA VAL A 23 -3.31 7.42 3.95
C VAL A 23 -2.00 7.59 3.18
N PHE A 24 -0.89 7.34 3.87
CA PHE A 24 0.45 7.36 3.28
C PHE A 24 0.86 5.93 2.97
N ILE A 25 1.29 5.68 1.75
CA ILE A 25 1.69 4.36 1.28
C ILE A 25 3.19 4.38 1.05
N TYR A 26 3.92 3.62 1.84
CA TYR A 26 5.36 3.52 1.75
C TYR A 26 5.75 2.25 1.02
N HIS A 27 6.67 2.37 0.08
CA HIS A 27 7.38 1.19 -0.42
C HIS A 27 8.21 0.63 0.73
N ARG A 28 8.25 -0.70 0.87
CA ARG A 28 9.11 -1.32 1.88
C ARG A 28 10.57 -0.90 1.64
N LEU A 29 11.23 -0.40 2.67
CA LEU A 29 12.64 -0.01 2.58
C LEU A 29 13.52 -1.27 2.52
N ALA A 30 14.42 -1.31 1.55
CA ALA A 30 15.24 -2.49 1.22
C ALA A 30 16.14 -2.99 2.37
N TRP A 31 16.37 -2.18 3.41
CA TRP A 31 17.23 -2.53 4.55
C TRP A 31 16.50 -3.34 5.64
N GLU A 32 15.17 -3.45 5.60
CA GLU A 32 14.45 -4.31 6.55
C GLU A 32 14.69 -5.79 6.21
N PRO A 33 15.08 -6.63 7.18
CA PRO A 33 15.35 -8.04 6.93
C PRO A 33 14.08 -8.70 6.36
N ALA A 34 14.16 -9.18 5.12
CA ALA A 34 13.09 -9.97 4.55
C ALA A 34 13.03 -11.30 5.29
N ARG A 35 12.05 -11.46 6.20
CA ARG A 35 11.71 -12.81 6.67
C ARG A 35 11.32 -13.60 5.42
N TYR A 36 11.78 -14.85 5.31
CA TYR A 36 11.75 -15.61 4.06
C TYR A 36 10.33 -15.79 3.47
N ALA A 37 9.29 -15.68 4.31
CA ALA A 37 7.86 -15.69 3.94
C ALA A 37 7.27 -14.30 3.60
N GLU A 38 7.98 -13.21 3.91
CA GLU A 38 7.58 -11.80 3.75
C GLU A 38 8.25 -11.13 2.55
N LYS A 39 8.86 -11.91 1.64
CA LYS A 39 9.44 -11.43 0.37
C LYS A 39 8.41 -10.75 -0.57
N ALA A 40 7.15 -10.69 -0.16
CA ALA A 40 6.04 -10.26 -1.00
C ALA A 40 5.49 -8.87 -0.67
N PHE A 41 5.80 -8.22 0.48
CA PHE A 41 5.17 -6.92 0.79
C PHE A 41 5.81 -5.77 0.02
N ALA A 42 5.08 -5.27 -0.98
CA ALA A 42 5.49 -4.11 -1.76
C ALA A 42 5.21 -2.81 -1.00
N TYR A 43 4.11 -2.75 -0.23
CA TYR A 43 3.62 -1.51 0.35
C TYR A 43 3.10 -1.65 1.79
N GLU A 44 3.37 -0.64 2.61
CA GLU A 44 2.78 -0.42 3.94
C GLU A 44 1.89 0.83 3.92
N PHE A 45 0.66 0.69 4.41
CA PHE A 45 -0.31 1.78 4.53
C PHE A 45 -0.22 2.36 5.94
N ARG A 46 -0.12 3.68 6.04
CA ARG A 46 -0.10 4.40 7.31
C ARG A 46 -1.17 5.45 7.39
N TRP A 47 -1.88 5.46 8.51
CA TRP A 47 -2.93 6.41 8.85
C TRP A 47 -2.64 7.01 10.22
N HIS A 48 -2.59 8.34 10.31
CA HIS A 48 -2.12 9.07 11.50
C HIS A 48 -0.82 8.52 12.14
N GLY A 49 0.08 7.99 11.31
CA GLY A 49 1.35 7.40 11.77
C GLY A 49 1.27 5.92 12.18
N LEU A 50 0.07 5.36 12.35
CA LEU A 50 -0.18 3.95 12.66
C LEU A 50 -0.20 3.09 11.41
N CYS A 51 0.18 1.82 11.53
CA CYS A 51 0.12 0.85 10.44
C CYS A 51 -1.33 0.41 10.20
N ALA A 52 -1.88 0.83 9.06
CA ALA A 52 -3.26 0.55 8.66
C ALA A 52 -3.41 -0.83 8.00
N GLY A 53 -2.41 -1.21 7.22
CA GLY A 53 -2.39 -2.46 6.51
C GLY A 53 -1.13 -2.63 5.69
N ARG A 54 -0.98 -3.82 5.09
CA ARG A 54 0.14 -4.18 4.22
C ARG A 54 -0.38 -4.83 2.96
N LEU A 55 0.20 -4.47 1.82
CA LEU A 55 -0.09 -5.08 0.53
C LEU A 55 1.13 -5.87 0.07
N SER A 56 0.89 -7.15 -0.20
CA SER A 56 1.86 -8.07 -0.77
C SER A 56 1.49 -8.51 -2.17
N ALA A 57 2.49 -8.60 -3.05
CA ALA A 57 2.39 -9.29 -4.33
C ALA A 57 2.92 -10.71 -4.16
N GLU A 58 2.03 -11.70 -4.21
CA GLU A 58 2.43 -13.11 -4.22
C GLU A 58 2.99 -13.47 -5.60
N ASN A 59 4.18 -14.07 -5.60
CA ASN A 59 4.90 -14.44 -6.81
C ASN A 59 4.40 -15.78 -7.37
N THR A 60 3.10 -15.87 -7.64
CA THR A 60 2.53 -16.96 -8.43
C THR A 60 2.39 -16.50 -9.88
N TRP A 61 2.26 -17.44 -10.82
CA TRP A 61 2.11 -17.16 -12.27
C TRP A 61 0.98 -16.16 -12.61
N ARG A 62 0.10 -15.85 -11.65
CA ARG A 62 -0.79 -14.68 -11.65
C ARG A 62 -0.35 -13.75 -10.52
N ARG A 63 -0.18 -12.45 -10.82
CA ARG A 63 0.09 -11.43 -9.79
C ARG A 63 -1.12 -11.32 -8.86
N SER A 64 -1.13 -12.12 -7.79
CA SER A 64 -2.14 -12.07 -6.75
C SER A 64 -1.71 -11.05 -5.71
N LEU A 65 -2.59 -10.09 -5.42
CA LEU A 65 -2.38 -9.10 -4.38
C LEU A 65 -3.05 -9.57 -3.10
N LYS A 66 -2.27 -9.66 -2.01
CA LYS A 66 -2.77 -9.97 -0.68
C LYS A 66 -2.67 -8.73 0.20
N LEU A 67 -3.84 -8.22 0.60
CA LEU A 67 -3.99 -7.13 1.55
C LEU A 67 -4.20 -7.71 2.95
N VAL A 68 -3.47 -7.20 3.93
CA VAL A 68 -3.65 -7.51 5.34
C VAL A 68 -4.03 -6.22 6.05
N PHE A 69 -5.26 -6.15 6.53
CA PHE A 69 -5.74 -5.05 7.37
C PHE A 69 -5.29 -5.29 8.81
N MET A 70 -4.76 -4.26 9.47
CA MET A 70 -4.15 -4.39 10.80
C MET A 70 -4.74 -3.44 11.86
N LEU A 71 -5.63 -2.54 11.46
CA LEU A 71 -6.35 -1.70 12.42
C LEU A 71 -7.60 -2.43 12.89
N ASP A 72 -7.68 -2.64 14.19
CA ASP A 72 -8.90 -3.15 14.82
C ASP A 72 -9.75 -1.97 15.28
N THR A 73 -10.40 -1.26 14.34
CA THR A 73 -11.20 -0.09 14.71
C THR A 73 -12.39 0.18 13.80
N SER A 74 -13.48 0.60 14.44
CA SER A 74 -14.59 1.45 13.97
C SER A 74 -14.14 2.84 13.47
N GLY A 75 -12.96 2.91 12.85
CA GLY A 75 -12.29 4.14 12.44
C GLY A 75 -12.86 4.74 11.16
N ALA A 76 -12.41 5.95 10.85
CA ALA A 76 -12.79 6.66 9.62
C ALA A 76 -12.32 5.94 8.34
N ILE A 77 -11.37 5.02 8.45
CA ILE A 77 -10.87 4.17 7.37
C ILE A 77 -11.13 2.69 7.66
N ASN A 78 -11.49 1.93 6.63
CA ASN A 78 -11.77 0.49 6.73
C ASN A 78 -10.97 -0.32 5.69
N GLU A 79 -11.19 -1.64 5.68
CA GLU A 79 -10.52 -2.54 4.74
C GLU A 79 -10.82 -2.20 3.26
N GLN A 80 -12.06 -1.80 2.95
CA GLN A 80 -12.46 -1.42 1.60
C GLN A 80 -11.72 -0.17 1.12
N ASP A 81 -11.45 0.81 2.01
CA ASP A 81 -10.64 1.97 1.66
C ASP A 81 -9.23 1.56 1.23
N LEU A 82 -8.59 0.65 1.96
CA LEU A 82 -7.25 0.16 1.61
C LEU A 82 -7.26 -0.65 0.31
N LEU A 83 -8.32 -1.43 0.05
CA LEU A 83 -8.48 -2.16 -1.20
C LEU A 83 -8.62 -1.20 -2.40
N ASP A 84 -9.45 -0.17 -2.28
CA ASP A 84 -9.66 0.84 -3.33
C ASP A 84 -8.34 1.58 -3.66
N ILE A 85 -7.57 1.96 -2.63
CA ILE A 85 -6.25 2.57 -2.80
C ILE A 85 -5.30 1.59 -3.49
N SER A 86 -5.29 0.32 -3.06
CA SER A 86 -4.42 -0.72 -3.62
C SER A 86 -4.67 -0.94 -5.10
N LEU A 87 -5.93 -0.99 -5.53
CA LEU A 87 -6.31 -1.13 -6.94
C LEU A 87 -5.81 0.06 -7.78
N LYS A 88 -5.91 1.29 -7.25
CA LYS A 88 -5.40 2.50 -7.92
C LYS A 88 -3.89 2.57 -8.00
N ILE A 89 -3.17 1.91 -7.10
CA ILE A 89 -1.70 1.79 -7.15
C ILE A 89 -1.30 0.68 -8.12
N ALA A 90 -2.02 -0.44 -8.13
CA ALA A 90 -1.73 -1.59 -9.00
C ALA A 90 -1.97 -1.31 -10.50
N ASP A 91 -2.95 -0.46 -10.82
CA ASP A 91 -3.25 -0.04 -12.20
C ASP A 91 -2.27 1.02 -12.74
N ARG A 92 -1.45 1.61 -11.86
CA ARG A 92 -0.38 2.48 -12.32
C ARG A 92 0.75 1.61 -12.85
N PRO A 93 1.33 1.95 -14.03
CA PRO A 93 2.59 1.37 -14.42
C PRO A 93 3.63 1.84 -13.41
N VAL A 94 3.80 1.07 -12.34
CA VAL A 94 4.91 1.23 -11.41
C VAL A 94 6.12 1.23 -12.32
N ALA A 95 6.87 2.33 -12.31
CA ALA A 95 8.17 2.41 -12.93
C ALA A 95 9.10 1.41 -12.21
N PHE A 96 8.89 0.11 -12.48
CA PHE A 96 9.89 -0.94 -12.34
C PHE A 96 10.93 -0.66 -13.42
N ARG A 97 11.66 0.45 -13.24
CA ARG A 97 13.03 0.50 -13.74
C ARG A 97 13.75 -0.54 -12.92
N ALA A 98 13.85 -1.74 -13.51
CA ALA A 98 14.93 -2.65 -13.21
C ALA A 98 16.21 -1.82 -13.26
N LEU A 99 16.79 -1.58 -12.09
CA LEU A 99 18.20 -1.23 -12.01
C LEU A 99 18.94 -2.48 -12.50
N LEU A 100 19.27 -2.45 -13.79
CA LEU A 100 20.29 -3.30 -14.41
C LEU A 100 21.66 -3.01 -13.75
#